data_AF-I9KNE9-F1
#
_entry.id   AF-I9KNE9-F1
#
_cell.length_a   1.000
_cell.length_b   1.000
_cell.length_c   1.000
_cell.angle_alpha   90.00
_cell.angle_beta   90.00
_cell.angle_gamma   90.00
#
_symmetry.space_group_name_H-M   'P 1'
#
loop_
_entity.id
_entity.type
_entity.pdbx_description
1 polymer ?
#
loop_
_entity_poly.entity_id
_entity_poly.type
_entity_poly.pdbx_seq_one_letter_code
_entity_poly.pdbx_strand_id
1 'polypeptide(L)' 'MRVSDRTRQRVAAMAASTGQQMQTIIDEAVEAYERELFWRGFEQGYDALAADPDTWDDIEAERSAESPALRDGLE' A
#
# COMPACT_ATOMS: atom_id res chain seq x y z
N MET A 1 15.18 18.76 6.27
CA MET A 1 15.62 17.43 6.73
C MET A 1 17.08 17.21 6.35
N ARG A 2 17.94 16.76 7.28
CA ARG A 2 19.32 16.39 6.97
C ARG A 2 19.35 14.89 6.63
N VAL A 3 19.97 14.53 5.51
CA VAL A 3 20.17 13.15 5.08
C VAL A 3 21.66 12.86 4.92
N SER A 4 22.03 11.58 4.78
CA SER A 4 23.40 11.21 4.45
C SER A 4 23.81 11.74 3.07
N ASP A 5 25.11 12.00 2.88
CA ASP A 5 25.64 12.44 1.58
C ASP A 5 25.35 11.40 0.49
N ARG A 6 25.39 10.11 0.83
CA ARG A 6 25.01 9.02 -0.07
C ARG A 6 23.55 9.14 -0.54
N THR A 7 22.62 9.40 0.38
CA THR A 7 21.20 9.58 0.02
C THR A 7 21.04 10.79 -0.90
N ARG A 8 21.67 11.92 -0.55
CA ARG A 8 21.63 13.13 -1.36
C ARG A 8 22.16 12.89 -2.77
N GLN A 9 23.30 12.20 -2.92
CA GLN A 9 23.88 11.86 -4.23
C GLN A 9 22.96 10.98 -5.07
N ARG A 10 22.31 9.98 -4.44
CA ARG A 10 21.35 9.11 -5.14
C ARG A 10 20.15 9.90 -5.67
N VAL A 11 19.57 10.77 -4.84
CA VAL A 11 18.43 11.61 -5.26
C VAL A 11 18.85 12.60 -6.34
N ALA A 12 20.05 13.17 -6.25
CA ALA A 12 20.57 14.06 -7.29
C ALA A 12 20.77 13.34 -8.63
N ALA A 13 21.26 12.10 -8.61
CA ALA A 13 21.40 11.28 -9.82
C ALA A 13 20.03 10.94 -10.44
N MET A 14 19.04 10.60 -9.60
CA MET A 14 17.67 10.37 -10.08
C MET A 14 17.09 11.63 -10.71
N ALA A 15 17.21 12.79 -10.04
CA ALA A 15 16.78 14.09 -10.57
C ALA A 15 17.41 14.42 -11.92
N ALA A 16 18.71 14.18 -12.07
CA ALA A 16 19.42 14.37 -13.33
C ALA A 16 18.90 13.45 -14.45
N SER A 17 18.54 12.21 -14.11
CA SER A 17 18.04 11.23 -15.08
C SER A 17 16.56 11.40 -15.47
N THR A 18 15.72 11.89 -14.55
CA THR A 18 14.27 12.03 -14.77
C THR A 18 13.86 13.45 -15.15
N GLY A 19 14.75 14.43 -14.98
CA GLY A 19 14.43 15.86 -15.16
C GLY A 19 13.55 16.44 -14.05
N GLN A 20 13.25 15.67 -13.01
CA GLN A 20 12.46 16.14 -11.86
C GLN A 20 13.34 16.86 -10.84
N GLN A 21 12.70 17.65 -9.98
CA GLN A 21 13.36 18.25 -8.83
C GLN A 21 13.64 17.17 -7.76
N MET A 22 14.77 17.30 -7.05
CA MET A 22 15.10 16.39 -5.95
C MET A 22 14.00 16.31 -4.89
N GLN A 23 13.30 17.42 -4.63
CA GLN A 23 12.18 17.47 -3.68
C GLN A 23 11.03 16.57 -4.14
N THR A 24 10.61 16.66 -5.41
CA THR A 24 9.56 15.83 -5.98
C THR A 24 9.87 14.35 -5.84
N ILE A 25 11.12 13.94 -6.12
CA ILE A 25 11.53 12.54 -5.97
C ILE A 25 11.47 12.08 -4.50
N ILE A 26 11.81 12.96 -3.56
CA ILE A 26 11.73 12.64 -2.13
C ILE A 26 10.26 12.49 -1.71
N ASP A 27 9.38 13.39 -2.15
CA ASP A 27 7.95 13.35 -1.83
C ASP A 27 7.32 12.06 -2.39
N GLU A 28 7.56 11.75 -3.67
CA GLU A 28 7.09 10.52 -4.31
C GLU A 28 7.63 9.26 -3.62
N ALA A 29 8.89 9.28 -3.16
CA ALA A 29 9.47 8.15 -2.43
C ALA A 29 8.83 7.94 -1.05
N VAL A 30 8.47 9.03 -0.35
CA VAL A 30 7.77 8.95 0.94
C VAL A 30 6.36 8.41 0.73
N GLU A 31 5.60 8.94 -0.24
CA GLU A 31 4.26 8.45 -0.55
C GLU A 31 4.26 6.96 -0.96
N ALA A 32 5.26 6.54 -1.73
CA ALA A 32 5.42 5.13 -2.09
C ALA A 32 5.66 4.26 -0.86
N TYR A 33 6.49 4.72 0.08
CA TYR A 33 6.77 3.99 1.31
C TYR A 33 5.57 3.95 2.27
N GLU A 34 4.80 5.03 2.38
CA GLU A 34 3.55 5.06 3.16
C GLU A 34 2.54 4.06 2.60
N ARG A 35 2.36 4.02 1.28
CA ARG A 35 1.49 3.04 0.61
C ARG A 35 1.98 1.60 0.84
N GLU A 36 3.28 1.37 0.79
CA GLU A 36 3.89 0.06 1.09
C GLU A 36 3.62 -0.37 2.54
N LEU A 37 3.78 0.53 3.51
CA LEU A 37 3.48 0.25 4.91
C LEU A 37 2.00 -0.05 5.14
N PHE A 38 1.11 0.70 4.49
CA PHE A 38 -0.32 0.45 4.55
C PHE A 38 -0.67 -0.96 4.07
N TRP A 39 -0.22 -1.35 2.87
CA TRP A 39 -0.53 -2.66 2.31
C TRP A 39 0.07 -3.79 3.12
N ARG A 40 1.30 -3.65 3.63
CA ARG A 40 1.89 -4.63 4.54
C ARG A 40 1.05 -4.84 5.80
N GLY A 41 0.55 -3.76 6.40
CA GLY A 41 -0.31 -3.85 7.58
C GLY A 41 -1.65 -4.51 7.26
N PHE A 42 -2.24 -4.16 6.11
CA PHE A 42 -3.48 -4.76 5.63
C PHE A 42 -3.34 -6.26 5.37
N GLU A 43 -2.30 -6.68 4.65
CA GLU A 43 -2.00 -8.09 4.37
C GLU A 43 -1.75 -8.88 5.65
N GLN A 44 -0.93 -8.35 6.57
CA GLN A 44 -0.69 -8.99 7.87
C GLN A 44 -1.98 -9.14 8.70
N GLY A 45 -2.88 -8.16 8.63
CA GLY A 45 -4.20 -8.25 9.26
C GLY A 45 -5.02 -9.39 8.67
N TYR A 46 -5.04 -9.52 7.34
CA TYR A 46 -5.73 -10.62 6.67
C TYR A 46 -5.11 -11.99 6.95
N ASP A 47 -3.78 -12.09 7.00
CA ASP A 47 -3.09 -13.32 7.38
C ASP A 47 -3.45 -13.74 8.82
N ALA A 48 -3.57 -12.77 9.73
CA ALA A 48 -3.99 -13.03 11.11
C ALA A 48 -5.44 -13.51 11.20
N LEU A 49 -6.35 -12.93 10.40
CA LEU A 49 -7.74 -13.38 10.31
C LEU A 49 -7.83 -14.78 9.70
N ALA A 50 -7.08 -15.07 8.64
CA ALA A 50 -7.06 -16.38 7.99
C ALA A 50 -6.43 -17.48 8.85
N ALA A 51 -5.56 -17.12 9.81
CA ALA A 51 -4.98 -18.05 10.77
C ALA A 51 -5.97 -18.44 11.89
N ASP A 52 -7.12 -17.77 12.01
CA ASP A 52 -8.21 -18.09 12.93
C ASP A 52 -9.43 -18.62 12.14
N PRO A 53 -9.62 -19.95 12.09
CA PRO A 53 -10.69 -20.56 11.31
C PRO A 53 -12.10 -20.12 11.70
N ASP A 54 -12.36 -19.90 12.99
CA ASP A 54 -13.69 -19.50 13.46
C ASP A 54 -14.01 -18.07 12.98
N THR A 55 -13.06 -17.15 13.13
CA THR A 55 -13.18 -15.78 12.61
C THR A 55 -13.27 -15.76 11.07
N TRP A 56 -12.56 -16.66 10.38
CA TRP A 56 -12.60 -16.74 8.93
C TRP A 56 -13.95 -17.24 8.40
N ASP A 57 -14.56 -18.22 9.08
CA ASP A 57 -15.89 -18.73 8.73
C ASP A 57 -16.97 -17.64 8.85
N ASP A 58 -16.90 -16.79 9.87
CA ASP A 58 -17.80 -15.63 10.03
C ASP A 58 -17.67 -14.64 8.87
N ILE A 59 -16.44 -14.33 8.44
CA ILE A 59 -16.16 -13.44 7.29
C ILE A 59 -16.70 -14.04 5.99
N GLU A 60 -16.52 -15.34 5.77
CA GLU A 60 -17.00 -16.00 4.56
C GLU A 60 -18.54 -16.05 4.51
N ALA A 61 -19.18 -16.25 5.66
CA ALA A 61 -20.64 -16.18 5.79
C ALA A 61 -21.17 -14.78 5.45
N GLU A 62 -20.54 -13.72 5.98
CA GLU A 62 -20.87 -12.33 5.66
C GLU A 62 -20.70 -12.06 4.15
N ARG A 63 -19.54 -12.38 3.58
CA ARG A 63 -19.25 -12.20 2.15
C ARG A 63 -20.24 -12.95 1.26
N SER A 64 -20.62 -14.18 1.62
CA SER A 64 -21.62 -14.94 0.87
C SER A 64 -22.99 -14.30 0.93
N ALA A 65 -23.38 -13.71 2.07
CA ALA A 65 -24.65 -13.01 2.23
C ALA A 65 -24.70 -11.71 1.41
N GLU A 66 -23.57 -11.00 1.29
CA GLU A 66 -23.46 -9.74 0.56
C GLU A 66 -23.17 -9.89 -0.94
N SER A 67 -22.63 -11.04 -1.36
CA SER A 67 -22.27 -11.33 -2.76
C SER A 67 -23.36 -11.01 -3.80
N PRO A 68 -24.67 -11.15 -3.53
CA PRO A 68 -25.70 -10.74 -4.50
C PRO A 68 -25.64 -9.26 -4.90
N ALA A 69 -25.20 -8.36 -4.00
CA ALA A 69 -25.10 -6.93 -4.25
C ALA A 69 -24.05 -6.57 -5.32
N LEU A 70 -23.15 -7.50 -5.68
CA LEU A 70 -22.21 -7.32 -6.79
C LEU A 70 -22.90 -7.08 -8.15
N ARG A 71 -24.19 -7.43 -8.26
CA ARG A 71 -24.99 -7.21 -9.47
C ARG A 71 -25.78 -5.91 -9.48
N ASP A 72 -25.82 -5.19 -8.37
CA ASP A 72 -26.62 -3.98 -8.24
C ASP A 72 -26.09 -2.90 -9.20
N GLY A 73 -26.99 -2.35 -10.03
CA GLY A 73 -26.65 -1.31 -11.00
C GLY A 73 -25.91 -1.80 -12.26
N LEU A 74 -25.84 -3.11 -12.51
CA LEU A 74 -25.28 -3.71 -13.73
C LEU A 74 -26.34 -4.04 -14.80
N GLU A 75 -27.50 -3.39 -14.75
CA GLU A 75 -28.54 -3.44 -15.79
C GLU A 75 -28.12 -2.71 -17.08
#